data_AF-A0AAV1JFU7-F1
#
_entry.id   AF-A0AAV1JFU7-F1
#
_cell.length_a   1.000
_cell.length_b   1.000
_cell.length_c   1.000
_cell.angle_alpha   90.00
_cell.angle_beta   90.00
_cell.angle_gamma   90.00
#
_symmetry.space_group_name_H-M   'P 1'
#
loop_
_entity.id
_entity.type
_entity.pdbx_description
1 polymer ?
#
loop_
_entity_poly.entity_id
_entity_poly.type
_entity_poly.pdbx_seq_one_letter_code
_entity_poly.pdbx_strand_id
1 'polypeptide(L)'
;MSCVVLTERDEYGNDVGVSAKRLPVAYLLVDVPCGVAPSTSQPTFCPTATFPPANRPLQNHIQTLKGLHEHIQASPSFLEAMSDLHVLLYLATNEALPLTIEQLEPLLQAVRSRDELAAENWCSEGHVATLLQLAACDHHSPAANSSSEGGVWTCQLCTYHNAAPLDSCEMCAMPRNNAM
;
A
#
# COMPACT_ATOMS: atom_id res chain seq x y z
N MET A 1 8.14 -23.41 -41.45
CA MET A 1 7.50 -23.65 -40.14
C MET A 1 8.62 -23.76 -39.12
N SER A 2 8.85 -22.71 -38.33
CA SER A 2 9.93 -22.71 -37.34
C SER A 2 9.47 -23.48 -36.12
N CYS A 3 10.18 -24.55 -35.78
CA CYS A 3 9.88 -25.36 -34.61
C CYS A 3 10.55 -24.72 -33.38
N VAL A 4 9.80 -24.54 -32.29
CA VAL A 4 10.37 -24.16 -30.99
C VAL A 4 10.98 -25.41 -30.37
N VAL A 5 12.18 -25.30 -29.81
CA VAL A 5 12.90 -26.41 -29.16
C VAL A 5 13.26 -25.99 -27.73
N LEU A 6 13.01 -26.89 -26.78
CA LEU A 6 13.32 -26.76 -25.36
C LEU A 6 14.51 -27.66 -25.03
N THR A 7 15.30 -27.29 -24.03
CA THR A 7 16.33 -28.18 -23.48
C THR A 7 15.85 -28.71 -22.14
N GLU A 8 15.77 -30.03 -22.00
CA GLU A 8 15.37 -30.72 -20.76
C GLU A 8 16.55 -31.55 -20.23
N ARG A 9 16.64 -31.74 -18.91
CA ARG A 9 17.61 -32.67 -18.31
C ARG A 9 16.98 -34.04 -18.13
N ASP A 10 17.61 -35.07 -18.67
CA ASP A 10 17.19 -36.46 -18.46
C ASP A 10 17.57 -36.98 -17.06
N GLU A 11 17.16 -38.21 -16.74
CA GLU A 11 17.47 -38.88 -15.48
C GLU A 11 18.97 -39.12 -15.22
N TYR A 12 19.79 -38.99 -16.27
CA TYR A 12 21.25 -39.14 -16.23
C TYR A 12 21.97 -37.78 -16.20
N GLY A 13 21.22 -36.67 -16.20
CA GLY A 13 21.74 -35.30 -16.15
C GLY A 13 22.20 -34.74 -17.49
N ASN A 14 21.92 -35.40 -18.61
CA ASN A 14 22.25 -34.93 -19.96
C ASN A 14 21.20 -33.92 -20.45
N ASP A 15 21.65 -32.95 -21.25
CA ASP A 15 20.79 -31.95 -21.87
C ASP A 15 20.22 -32.49 -23.19
N VAL A 16 18.89 -32.62 -23.29
CA VAL A 16 18.17 -33.18 -24.44
C VAL A 16 17.27 -32.12 -25.07
N GLY A 17 17.39 -31.94 -26.38
CA GLY A 17 16.55 -31.03 -27.16
C GLY A 17 15.19 -31.64 -27.51
N VAL A 18 14.11 -31.07 -26.98
CA VAL A 18 12.72 -31.53 -27.19
C VAL A 18 11.94 -30.51 -28.03
N SER A 19 11.32 -30.97 -29.12
CA SER A 19 10.46 -30.13 -29.98
C SER A 19 9.18 -29.72 -29.24
N ALA A 20 9.04 -28.44 -28.93
CA ALA A 20 7.90 -27.88 -28.23
C ALA A 20 6.75 -27.55 -29.18
N LYS A 21 5.81 -28.48 -29.36
CA LYS A 21 4.53 -28.20 -30.07
C LYS A 21 3.62 -27.28 -29.26
N ARG A 22 3.67 -27.40 -27.93
CA ARG A 22 3.10 -26.48 -26.94
C ARG A 22 4.17 -26.25 -25.87
N LEU A 23 4.53 -25.00 -25.65
CA LEU A 23 5.56 -24.61 -24.69
C LEU A 23 4.98 -24.63 -23.27
N PRO A 24 5.48 -25.45 -22.33
CA PRO A 24 5.02 -25.44 -20.96
C PRO A 24 5.41 -24.12 -20.27
N VAL A 25 4.48 -23.53 -19.51
CA VAL A 25 4.70 -22.22 -18.85
C VAL A 25 5.82 -22.25 -17.82
N ALA A 26 6.10 -23.40 -17.19
CA ALA A 26 7.17 -23.53 -16.20
C ALA A 26 8.56 -23.15 -16.74
N TYR A 27 8.82 -23.40 -18.03
CA TYR A 27 10.08 -22.99 -18.69
C TYR A 27 10.19 -21.49 -18.95
N LEU A 28 9.11 -20.73 -18.71
CA LEU A 28 9.07 -19.27 -18.83
C LEU A 28 9.16 -18.58 -17.46
N LEU A 29 9.21 -19.34 -16.37
CA LEU A 29 9.19 -18.82 -15.01
C LEU A 29 10.52 -19.12 -14.31
N VAL A 30 10.87 -18.26 -13.35
CA VAL A 30 12.00 -18.44 -12.45
C VAL A 30 11.50 -18.21 -11.04
N ASP A 31 11.84 -19.13 -10.13
CA ASP A 31 11.51 -18.98 -8.71
C ASP A 31 12.43 -17.93 -8.07
N VAL A 32 11.82 -16.95 -7.40
CA VAL A 32 12.53 -15.92 -6.63
C VAL A 32 12.26 -16.15 -5.15
N PRO A 33 13.30 -16.31 -4.30
CA PRO A 33 13.08 -16.47 -2.87
C PRO A 33 12.51 -15.18 -2.27
N CYS A 34 11.46 -15.32 -1.47
CA CYS A 34 10.78 -14.22 -0.78
C CYS A 34 11.02 -14.33 0.74
N GLY A 35 11.09 -13.19 1.42
CA GLY A 35 11.25 -13.14 2.88
C GLY A 35 10.83 -11.80 3.45
N VAL A 36 10.65 -11.75 4.76
CA VAL A 36 10.43 -10.51 5.51
C VAL A 36 11.76 -9.93 5.99
N ALA A 37 11.86 -8.61 6.06
CA ALA A 37 13.07 -7.96 6.55
C ALA A 37 13.35 -8.36 8.01
N PRO A 38 14.63 -8.52 8.40
CA PRO A 38 14.98 -8.81 9.78
C PRO A 38 14.54 -7.69 10.72
N SER A 39 14.13 -8.05 11.94
CA SER A 39 13.62 -7.13 12.97
C SER A 39 14.61 -6.06 13.43
N THR A 40 15.87 -6.11 12.97
CA THR A 40 16.92 -5.13 13.24
C THR A 40 16.80 -3.86 12.38
N SER A 41 16.01 -3.88 11.31
CA SER A 41 15.75 -2.73 10.45
C SER A 41 14.39 -2.13 10.79
N GLN A 42 14.36 -0.85 11.15
CA GLN A 42 13.10 -0.13 11.20
C GLN A 42 12.54 0.02 9.76
N PRO A 43 11.24 -0.22 9.54
CA PRO A 43 10.64 0.00 8.23
C PRO A 43 10.68 1.49 7.87
N THR A 44 10.74 1.82 6.58
CA THR A 44 10.70 3.22 6.12
C THR A 44 9.37 3.88 6.47
N PHE A 45 8.26 3.15 6.32
CA PHE A 45 6.91 3.63 6.60
C PHE A 45 6.42 3.15 7.97
N CYS A 46 5.54 3.93 8.58
CA CYS A 46 4.90 3.64 9.85
C CYS A 46 4.07 2.34 9.75
N PRO A 47 4.33 1.33 10.60
CA PRO A 47 3.57 0.08 10.58
C PRO A 47 2.16 0.22 11.16
N THR A 48 1.91 1.28 11.94
CA THR A 48 0.62 1.58 12.56
C THR A 48 -0.22 2.56 11.76
N ALA A 49 0.19 2.88 10.53
CA ALA A 49 -0.55 3.81 9.69
C ALA A 49 -1.89 3.19 9.25
N THR A 50 -2.96 3.99 9.31
CA THR A 50 -4.34 3.52 9.11
C THR A 50 -5.01 4.15 7.89
N PHE A 51 -4.32 5.02 7.17
CA PHE A 51 -4.89 5.68 6.00
C PHE A 51 -5.21 4.65 4.91
N PRO A 52 -6.39 4.69 4.29
CA PRO A 52 -6.82 3.62 3.41
C PRO A 52 -5.97 3.56 2.13
N PRO A 53 -5.60 2.34 1.69
CA PRO A 53 -4.98 2.15 0.38
C PRO A 53 -5.82 2.70 -0.78
N ALA A 54 -5.14 3.33 -1.75
CA ALA A 54 -5.76 3.86 -2.96
C ALA A 54 -6.36 2.75 -3.85
N ASN A 55 -7.28 3.14 -4.75
CA ASN A 55 -7.88 2.26 -5.77
C ASN A 55 -8.63 1.03 -5.22
N ARG A 56 -9.23 1.18 -4.04
CA ARG A 56 -9.99 0.13 -3.38
C ARG A 56 -11.47 0.51 -3.33
N PRO A 57 -12.35 -0.19 -4.08
CA PRO A 57 -13.77 0.18 -4.20
C PRO A 57 -14.59 -0.29 -2.99
N LEU A 58 -14.11 -0.03 -1.79
CA LEU A 58 -14.86 -0.26 -0.56
C LEU A 58 -15.17 1.09 0.08
N GLN A 59 -16.38 1.22 0.63
CA GLN A 59 -16.86 2.46 1.21
C GLN A 59 -15.93 3.00 2.31
N ASN A 60 -15.33 2.11 3.11
CA ASN A 60 -14.39 2.45 4.17
C ASN A 60 -12.95 2.71 3.69
N HIS A 61 -12.68 2.55 2.39
CA HIS A 61 -11.35 2.78 1.80
C HIS A 61 -11.32 3.95 0.81
N ILE A 62 -12.37 4.78 0.79
CA ILE A 62 -12.39 5.98 -0.03
C ILE A 62 -11.46 7.02 0.61
N GLN A 63 -10.41 7.39 -0.10
CA GLN A 63 -9.49 8.46 0.32
C GLN A 63 -10.18 9.82 0.17
N THR A 64 -10.25 10.57 1.27
CA THR A 64 -10.91 11.88 1.33
C THR A 64 -10.06 12.85 2.13
N LEU A 65 -10.30 14.16 1.94
CA LEU A 65 -9.62 15.21 2.71
C LEU A 65 -9.98 15.08 4.20
N LYS A 66 -11.24 14.78 4.51
CA LYS A 66 -11.66 14.40 5.87
C LYS A 66 -10.85 13.22 6.44
N GLY A 67 -10.72 12.13 5.68
CA GLY A 67 -9.95 10.96 6.13
C GLY A 67 -8.47 11.28 6.36
N LEU A 68 -7.88 12.19 5.57
CA LEU A 68 -6.53 12.69 5.78
C LEU A 68 -6.43 13.46 7.11
N HIS A 69 -7.39 14.34 7.38
CA HIS A 69 -7.43 15.10 8.64
C HIS A 69 -7.57 14.17 9.85
N GLU A 70 -8.49 13.20 9.80
CA GLU A 70 -8.69 12.21 10.88
C GLU A 70 -7.40 11.40 11.14
N HIS A 71 -6.70 10.98 10.09
CA HIS A 71 -5.41 10.27 10.20
C HIS A 71 -4.32 11.12 10.86
N ILE A 72 -4.20 12.40 10.49
CA ILE A 72 -3.25 13.33 11.10
C ILE A 72 -3.56 13.52 12.59
N GLN A 73 -4.83 13.67 12.96
CA GLN A 73 -5.25 13.84 14.36
C GLN A 73 -5.06 12.58 15.22
N ALA A 74 -5.22 11.39 14.61
CA ALA A 74 -5.03 10.12 15.31
C ALA A 74 -3.55 9.77 15.51
N SER A 75 -2.65 10.39 14.74
CA SER A 75 -1.22 10.11 14.76
C SER A 75 -0.51 10.88 15.89
N PRO A 76 0.54 10.31 16.50
CA PRO A 76 1.25 10.95 17.62
C PRO A 76 2.05 12.18 17.19
N SER A 77 2.54 12.21 15.96
CA SER A 77 3.27 13.33 15.38
C SER A 77 2.92 13.50 13.90
N PHE A 78 3.16 14.69 13.36
CA PHE A 78 2.95 14.96 11.94
C PHE A 78 3.86 14.10 11.07
N LEU A 79 5.10 13.88 11.49
CA LEU A 79 6.04 13.00 10.78
C LEU A 79 5.50 11.56 10.70
N GLU A 80 4.94 11.03 11.79
CA GLU A 80 4.39 9.67 11.80
C GLU A 80 3.15 9.57 10.88
N ALA A 81 2.30 10.60 10.88
CA ALA A 81 1.15 10.68 9.98
C ALA A 81 1.58 10.67 8.50
N MET A 82 2.63 11.42 8.17
CA MET A 82 3.17 11.54 6.81
C MET A 82 4.10 10.39 6.42
N SER A 83 4.55 9.58 7.38
CA SER A 83 5.32 8.35 7.14
C SER A 83 4.44 7.18 6.66
N ASP A 84 3.32 7.49 6.01
CA ASP A 84 2.42 6.56 5.36
C ASP A 84 2.50 6.75 3.83
N LEU A 85 2.86 5.69 3.11
CA LEU A 85 2.94 5.70 1.66
C LEU A 85 1.62 6.13 0.99
N HIS A 86 0.47 5.73 1.54
CA HIS A 86 -0.83 6.05 0.97
C HIS A 86 -1.21 7.50 1.18
N VAL A 87 -0.77 8.12 2.28
CA VAL A 87 -0.89 9.57 2.48
C VAL A 87 -0.04 10.33 1.47
N LEU A 88 1.24 9.94 1.30
CA LEU A 88 2.14 10.58 0.34
C LEU A 88 1.62 10.46 -1.10
N LEU A 89 1.11 9.28 -1.46
CA LEU A 89 0.47 9.07 -2.75
C LEU A 89 -0.78 9.94 -2.91
N TYR A 90 -1.63 10.00 -1.89
CA TYR A 90 -2.83 10.83 -1.89
C TYR A 90 -2.48 12.31 -2.07
N LEU A 91 -1.47 12.83 -1.37
CA LEU A 91 -1.01 14.21 -1.54
C LEU A 91 -0.52 14.50 -2.96
N ALA A 92 0.14 13.52 -3.60
CA ALA A 92 0.64 13.66 -4.97
C ALA A 92 -0.47 13.55 -6.04
N THR A 93 -1.56 12.84 -5.76
CA THR A 93 -2.64 12.58 -6.74
C THR A 93 -3.92 13.37 -6.46
N ASN A 94 -4.04 14.04 -5.31
CA ASN A 94 -5.23 14.79 -4.94
C ASN A 94 -5.48 15.97 -5.89
N GLU A 95 -6.64 15.96 -6.53
CA GLU A 95 -7.04 17.01 -7.48
C GLU A 95 -7.57 18.27 -6.80
N ALA A 96 -7.94 18.21 -5.51
CA ALA A 96 -8.52 19.37 -4.80
C ALA A 96 -7.52 20.53 -4.66
N LEU A 97 -6.25 20.21 -4.41
CA LEU A 97 -5.14 21.16 -4.48
C LEU A 97 -3.89 20.40 -4.96
N PRO A 98 -3.62 20.38 -6.28
CA PRO A 98 -2.49 19.64 -6.83
C PRO A 98 -1.17 20.18 -6.30
N LEU A 99 -0.41 19.33 -5.62
CA LEU A 99 0.97 19.63 -5.23
C LEU A 99 1.91 19.14 -6.32
N THR A 100 2.85 19.99 -6.71
CA THR A 100 3.94 19.58 -7.60
C THR A 100 4.93 18.68 -6.87
N ILE A 101 5.66 17.85 -7.61
CA ILE A 101 6.69 16.96 -7.03
C ILE A 101 7.77 17.79 -6.30
N GLU A 102 8.13 18.96 -6.82
CA GLU A 102 9.09 19.88 -6.20
C GLU A 102 8.60 20.38 -4.84
N GLN A 103 7.30 20.65 -4.70
CA GLN A 103 6.70 21.02 -3.42
C GLN A 103 6.62 19.85 -2.45
N LEU A 104 6.54 18.60 -2.94
CA LEU A 104 6.46 17.40 -2.09
C LEU A 104 7.86 16.90 -1.65
N GLU A 105 8.90 17.20 -2.42
CA GLU A 105 10.27 16.73 -2.18
C GLU A 105 10.79 16.97 -0.75
N PRO A 106 10.61 18.16 -0.13
CA PRO A 106 11.07 18.40 1.24
C PRO A 106 10.43 17.45 2.25
N LEU A 107 9.14 17.12 2.08
CA LEU A 107 8.45 16.14 2.91
C LEU A 107 9.01 14.73 2.70
N LEU A 108 9.23 14.33 1.45
CA LEU A 108 9.77 13.00 1.14
C LEU A 108 11.17 12.80 1.74
N GLN A 109 12.00 13.85 1.70
CA GLN A 109 13.30 13.83 2.37
C GLN A 109 13.15 13.75 3.90
N ALA A 110 12.24 14.54 4.48
CA ALA A 110 11.97 14.52 5.93
C ALA A 110 11.51 13.13 6.41
N VAL A 111 10.62 12.46 5.68
CA VAL A 111 10.18 11.09 5.98
C VAL A 111 11.35 10.10 5.85
N ARG A 112 12.15 10.23 4.78
CA ARG A 112 13.31 9.35 4.55
C ARG A 112 14.40 9.52 5.61
N SER A 113 14.69 10.74 6.06
CA SER A 113 15.69 11.02 7.09
C SER A 113 15.14 10.95 8.52
N ARG A 114 13.80 10.79 8.66
CA ARG A 114 13.06 10.88 9.92
C ARG A 114 13.31 12.19 10.68
N ASP A 115 13.29 13.30 9.95
CA ASP A 115 13.48 14.64 10.50
C ASP A 115 12.11 15.29 10.80
N GLU A 116 11.74 15.33 12.08
CA GLU A 116 10.48 15.91 12.55
C GLU A 116 10.41 17.42 12.29
N LEU A 117 11.53 18.15 12.48
CA LEU A 117 11.57 19.60 12.30
C LEU A 117 11.40 19.97 10.82
N ALA A 118 12.01 19.21 9.92
CA ALA A 118 11.83 19.42 8.48
C ALA A 118 10.38 19.19 8.06
N ALA A 119 9.70 18.17 8.61
CA ALA A 119 8.29 17.90 8.33
C ALA A 119 7.36 19.02 8.85
N GLU A 120 7.63 19.56 10.05
CA GLU A 120 6.88 20.69 10.60
C GLU A 120 7.08 22.00 9.81
N ASN A 121 8.31 22.26 9.37
CA ASN A 121 8.61 23.40 8.51
C ASN A 121 7.85 23.32 7.18
N TRP A 122 7.81 22.13 6.58
CA TRP A 122 7.05 21.87 5.36
C TRP A 122 5.53 22.08 5.55
N CYS A 123 5.00 21.65 6.69
CA CYS A 123 3.59 21.86 7.06
C CYS A 123 3.21 23.36 7.10
N SER A 124 4.17 24.23 7.44
CA SER A 124 3.97 25.68 7.51
C SER A 124 4.03 26.38 6.15
N GLU A 125 4.39 25.68 5.07
CA GLU A 125 4.40 26.27 3.72
C GLU A 125 2.97 26.58 3.26
N GLY A 126 2.77 27.74 2.64
CA GLY A 126 1.42 28.26 2.36
C GLY A 126 0.52 27.33 1.53
N HIS A 127 1.09 26.61 0.55
CA HIS A 127 0.34 25.68 -0.31
C HIS A 127 -0.19 24.49 0.50
N VAL A 128 0.67 23.91 1.34
CA VAL A 128 0.37 22.74 2.17
C VAL A 128 -0.58 23.13 3.29
N ALA A 129 -0.32 24.24 3.97
CA ALA A 129 -1.20 24.79 5.00
C ALA A 129 -2.63 24.99 4.47
N THR A 130 -2.77 25.42 3.21
CA THR A 130 -4.09 25.54 2.55
C THR A 130 -4.76 24.18 2.38
N LEU A 131 -4.05 23.16 1.89
CA LEU A 131 -4.59 21.79 1.76
C LEU A 131 -5.03 21.23 3.12
N LEU A 132 -4.19 21.38 4.14
CA LEU A 132 -4.48 20.90 5.50
C LEU A 132 -5.67 21.65 6.11
N GLN A 133 -5.82 22.94 5.82
CA GLN A 133 -6.99 23.71 6.22
C GLN A 133 -8.26 23.27 5.49
N LEU A 134 -8.18 22.98 4.19
CA LEU A 134 -9.30 22.39 3.44
C LEU A 134 -9.70 21.04 4.04
N ALA A 135 -8.73 20.21 4.41
CA ALA A 135 -8.97 18.94 5.10
C ALA A 135 -9.62 19.11 6.47
N ALA A 136 -9.22 20.12 7.25
CA ALA A 136 -9.83 20.43 8.54
C ALA A 136 -11.27 20.98 8.40
N CYS A 137 -11.56 21.73 7.33
CA CYS A 137 -12.89 22.27 7.06
C CYS A 137 -13.81 21.30 6.31
N ASP A 138 -13.29 20.18 5.81
CA ASP A 138 -14.05 19.21 5.03
C ASP A 138 -15.02 18.43 5.94
N HIS A 139 -16.21 19.00 6.11
CA HIS A 139 -17.34 18.37 6.79
C HIS A 139 -18.24 17.60 5.81
N HIS A 140 -17.73 17.06 4.70
CA HIS A 140 -18.57 16.33 3.77
C HIS A 140 -19.17 15.08 4.44
N SER A 141 -20.48 15.14 4.70
CA SER A 141 -21.30 13.98 5.09
C SER A 141 -21.88 13.33 3.83
N PRO A 142 -21.41 12.13 3.47
CA PRO A 142 -22.26 11.15 2.82
C PRO A 142 -22.64 10.09 3.86
N ALA A 143 -23.40 10.49 4.87
CA ALA A 143 -24.15 9.54 5.69
C ALA A 143 -25.43 9.16 4.95
N ALA A 144 -25.34 8.31 3.92
CA ALA A 144 -26.51 7.64 3.32
C ALA A 144 -26.08 6.45 2.45
N ASN A 145 -25.67 5.36 3.10
CA ASN A 145 -26.12 3.99 2.81
C ASN A 145 -25.23 3.00 3.56
N SER A 146 -25.41 2.94 4.88
CA SER A 146 -25.01 1.75 5.64
C SER A 146 -26.07 0.67 5.44
N SER A 147 -26.18 0.14 4.22
CA SER A 147 -26.65 -1.23 4.06
C SER A 147 -25.59 -2.10 4.72
N SER A 148 -25.98 -2.74 5.81
CA SER A 148 -25.26 -3.79 6.50
C SER A 148 -25.08 -5.01 5.59
N GLU A 149 -24.27 -4.87 4.55
CA GLU A 149 -23.73 -6.01 3.81
C GLU A 149 -22.57 -6.55 4.63
N GLY A 150 -22.57 -7.88 4.82
CA GLY A 150 -21.72 -8.60 5.77
C GLY A 150 -20.30 -8.03 5.84
N GLY A 151 -19.84 -7.74 7.06
CA GLY A 151 -18.57 -7.06 7.27
C GLY A 151 -17.44 -7.72 6.47
N VAL A 152 -16.44 -6.93 6.10
CA VAL A 152 -15.24 -7.42 5.41
C VAL A 152 -14.05 -7.06 6.27
N TRP A 153 -13.02 -7.90 6.30
CA TRP A 153 -11.76 -7.59 6.95
C TRP A 153 -10.59 -7.70 5.99
N THR A 154 -9.64 -6.77 6.15
CA THR A 154 -8.41 -6.73 5.35
C THR A 154 -7.34 -7.56 6.03
N CYS A 155 -6.75 -8.52 5.31
CA CYS A 155 -5.61 -9.28 5.80
C CYS A 155 -4.40 -8.35 5.97
N GLN A 156 -3.82 -8.34 7.17
CA GLN A 156 -2.65 -7.49 7.48
C GLN A 156 -1.37 -7.93 6.77
N LEU A 157 -1.33 -9.13 6.18
CA LEU A 157 -0.15 -9.64 5.48
C LEU A 157 -0.22 -9.39 3.97
N CYS A 158 -1.28 -9.86 3.31
CA CYS A 158 -1.40 -9.79 1.85
C CYS A 158 -2.39 -8.73 1.36
N THR A 159 -2.98 -7.96 2.28
CA THR A 159 -4.01 -6.94 2.05
C THR A 159 -5.33 -7.47 1.47
N TYR A 160 -5.52 -8.76 1.23
CA TYR A 160 -6.76 -9.26 0.66
C TYR A 160 -7.99 -9.05 1.56
N HIS A 161 -9.16 -8.86 0.94
CA HIS A 161 -10.43 -8.68 1.63
C HIS A 161 -11.16 -9.99 1.80
N ASN A 162 -11.35 -10.36 3.05
CA ASN A 162 -12.04 -11.58 3.41
C ASN A 162 -13.44 -11.24 3.90
N ALA A 163 -14.41 -12.11 3.62
CA ALA A 163 -15.72 -12.04 4.22
C ALA A 163 -15.63 -12.12 5.77
N ALA A 164 -16.49 -11.39 6.49
CA ALA A 164 -16.54 -11.35 7.95
C ALA A 164 -16.50 -12.72 8.65
N PRO A 165 -17.20 -13.78 8.18
CA PRO A 165 -17.20 -15.05 8.87
C PRO A 165 -15.89 -15.85 8.72
N LEU A 166 -14.94 -15.40 7.90
CA LEU A 166 -13.66 -16.07 7.74
C LEU A 166 -12.68 -15.65 8.85
N ASP A 167 -12.08 -16.63 9.51
CA ASP A 167 -11.03 -16.45 10.52
C ASP A 167 -9.61 -16.59 9.95
N SER A 168 -9.49 -16.97 8.68
CA SER A 168 -8.23 -17.05 7.94
C SER A 168 -8.37 -16.40 6.57
N CYS A 169 -7.26 -15.91 6.02
CA CYS A 169 -7.28 -15.23 4.73
C CYS A 169 -7.38 -16.23 3.57
N GLU A 170 -8.29 -16.01 2.61
CA GLU A 170 -8.46 -16.89 1.45
C GLU A 170 -7.24 -16.93 0.52
N MET A 171 -6.47 -15.83 0.47
CA MET A 171 -5.32 -15.70 -0.43
C MET A 171 -4.01 -16.24 0.13
N CYS A 172 -3.78 -16.11 1.44
CA CYS A 172 -2.51 -16.49 2.06
C CYS A 172 -2.64 -17.48 3.23
N ALA A 173 -3.86 -17.91 3.56
CA ALA A 173 -4.19 -18.82 4.65
C ALA A 173 -3.79 -18.35 6.07
N MET A 174 -3.30 -17.12 6.23
CA MET A 174 -2.91 -16.59 7.54
C MET A 174 -4.13 -16.25 8.40
N PRO A 175 -4.05 -16.42 9.73
CA PRO A 175 -5.15 -16.11 10.63
C PRO A 175 -5.45 -14.61 10.66
N ARG A 176 -6.73 -14.27 10.90
CA ARG A 176 -7.24 -12.89 10.97
C ARG A 176 -6.55 -12.07 12.06
N ASN A 177 -6.46 -12.64 13.27
CA ASN A 177 -5.65 -12.09 14.34
C ASN A 177 -4.32 -12.84 14.32
N ASN A 178 -3.35 -12.29 13.60
CA ASN A 178 -1.97 -12.70 13.75
C ASN A 178 -1.49 -12.11 15.08
N ALA A 179 -1.83 -12.76 16.20
CA ALA A 179 -1.27 -12.42 17.49
C ALA A 179 0.24 -12.65 17.41
N MET A 180 0.99 -11.55 17.30
CA MET A 180 2.37 -11.48 17.77
C MET A 180 2.34 -11.07 19.24
#